data_AF-A0A6A6R2P6-F1
#
_entry.id   AF-A0A6A6R2P6-F1
#
_cell.length_a   1.000
_cell.length_b   1.000
_cell.length_c   1.000
_cell.angle_alpha   90.00
_cell.angle_beta   90.00
_cell.angle_gamma   90.00
#
_symmetry.space_group_name_H-M   'P 1'
#
loop_
_entity.id
_entity.type
_entity.pdbx_description
1 polymer ?
#
loop_
_entity_poly.entity_id
_entity_poly.type
_entity_poly.pdbx_seq_one_letter_code
_entity_poly.pdbx_strand_id
1 'polypeptide(L)' 'DKPSADISTVVARAVEIIDAVEKEGGVLLVHCSAGISRSPTVVAAYLMLQKGWTLQGALGEMRRGRGCVRPNEGFLRQLG' A
#
# COMPACT_ATOMS: atom_id res chain seq x y z
N ASP A 1 12.52 -4.56 -4.27
CA ASP A 1 11.89 -3.33 -4.80
C ASP A 1 12.38 -3.17 -6.23
N LYS A 2 11.85 -3.99 -7.12
CA LYS A 2 12.21 -4.01 -8.54
C LYS A 2 10.93 -3.75 -9.31
N PRO A 3 10.93 -2.90 -10.36
CA PRO A 3 9.72 -2.66 -11.16
C PRO A 3 9.15 -3.92 -11.83
N SER A 4 9.99 -4.94 -12.07
CA SER A 4 9.57 -6.22 -12.63
C SER A 4 8.99 -7.21 -11.61
N ALA A 5 9.06 -6.90 -10.30
CA ALA A 5 8.48 -7.78 -9.29
C ALA A 5 6.95 -7.66 -9.30
N ASP A 6 6.27 -8.79 -9.19
CA ASP A 6 4.82 -8.83 -9.08
C ASP A 6 4.40 -8.65 -7.62
N ILE A 7 3.91 -7.45 -7.27
CA ILE A 7 3.44 -7.14 -5.93
C ILE A 7 2.00 -7.60 -5.73
N SER A 8 1.24 -7.85 -6.80
CA SER A 8 -0.15 -8.32 -6.68
C SER A 8 -0.23 -9.67 -5.97
N THR A 9 0.80 -10.51 -6.12
CA THR A 9 0.95 -11.81 -5.42
C THR A 9 0.84 -11.72 -3.89
N VAL A 10 1.19 -10.57 -3.29
CA VAL A 10 1.12 -10.36 -1.84
C VAL A 10 0.01 -9.41 -1.42
N VAL A 11 -0.55 -8.63 -2.35
CA VAL A 11 -1.59 -7.63 -2.05
C VAL A 11 -2.83 -8.29 -1.47
N ALA A 12 -3.34 -9.37 -2.07
CA ALA A 12 -4.56 -10.03 -1.60
C ALA A 12 -4.44 -10.43 -0.12
N ARG A 13 -3.35 -11.13 0.22
CA ARG A 13 -3.11 -11.58 1.59
C ARG A 13 -2.88 -10.41 2.56
N ALA A 14 -2.17 -9.36 2.12
CA ALA A 14 -1.95 -8.20 2.96
C ALA A 14 -3.26 -7.44 3.25
N VAL A 15 -4.14 -7.31 2.24
CA VAL A 15 -5.45 -6.67 2.38
C VAL A 15 -6.32 -7.41 3.40
N GLU A 16 -6.36 -8.75 3.33
CA GLU A 16 -7.08 -9.57 4.32
C GLU A 16 -6.58 -9.32 5.76
N ILE A 17 -5.26 -9.29 5.96
CA ILE A 17 -4.67 -9.09 7.28
C ILE A 17 -4.97 -7.68 7.81
N ILE A 18 -4.83 -6.66 6.97
CA ILE A 18 -5.09 -5.26 7.35
C ILE A 18 -6.57 -5.09 7.72
N ASP A 19 -7.47 -5.62 6.89
CA ASP A 19 -8.92 -5.53 7.10
C ASP A 19 -9.37 -6.25 8.38
N ALA A 20 -8.82 -7.44 8.66
CA ALA A 20 -9.12 -8.18 9.89
C ALA A 20 -8.72 -7.39 11.15
N VAL A 21 -7.48 -6.88 11.19
CA VAL A 21 -6.98 -6.13 12.35
C VAL A 21 -7.77 -4.83 12.55
N GLU A 22 -8.11 -4.11 11.47
CA GLU A 22 -8.90 -2.89 11.58
C GLU A 22 -10.32 -3.17 12.11
N LYS A 23 -10.98 -4.24 11.65
CA LYS A 23 -12.32 -4.66 12.13
C LYS A 23 -12.35 -5.03 13.60
N GLU A 24 -11.24 -5.55 14.12
CA GLU A 24 -11.06 -5.85 15.54
C GLU A 24 -10.69 -4.60 16.37
N GLY A 25 -10.56 -3.43 15.74
CA GLY A 25 -10.13 -2.19 16.40
C GLY A 25 -8.64 -2.19 16.79
N GLY A 26 -7.84 -3.07 16.18
CA GLY A 26 -6.41 -3.21 16.44
C GLY A 26 -5.56 -2.17 15.71
N VAL A 27 -4.26 -2.21 15.99
CA VAL A 27 -3.24 -1.36 15.36
C VAL A 27 -2.18 -2.24 14.72
N LEU A 28 -1.78 -1.93 13.48
CA LEU A 28 -0.75 -2.66 12.75
C LEU A 28 0.29 -1.72 12.13
N LEU A 29 1.51 -2.22 11.97
CA LEU A 29 2.59 -1.54 11.27
C LEU A 29 2.88 -2.23 9.94
N VAL A 30 2.58 -1.56 8.81
CA VAL A 30 3.04 -2.01 7.48
C VAL A 30 4.41 -1.40 7.19
N HIS A 31 5.44 -2.23 7.11
CA HIS A 31 6.80 -1.76 6.83
C HIS A 31 7.46 -2.47 5.65
N CYS A 32 8.48 -1.81 5.10
CA CYS A 32 9.47 -2.42 4.22
C CYS A 32 10.83 -1.78 4.56
N SER A 33 11.92 -2.21 3.91
CA SER A 33 13.28 -1.75 4.27
C SER A 33 13.44 -0.22 4.35
N ALA A 34 12.85 0.54 3.42
CA ALA A 34 13.00 2.00 3.38
C ALA A 34 11.71 2.77 3.63
N GLY A 35 10.56 2.08 3.73
CA GLY A 35 9.23 2.70 3.79
C GLY A 35 8.80 3.50 2.54
N ILE A 36 9.59 3.49 1.46
CA ILE A 36 9.39 4.38 0.29
C ILE A 36 8.46 3.78 -0.76
N SER A 37 8.57 2.48 -1.04
CA SER A 37 7.93 1.85 -2.21
C SER A 37 7.00 0.71 -1.83
N ARG A 38 7.52 -0.47 -1.45
CA ARG A 38 6.70 -1.67 -1.17
C ARG A 38 5.59 -1.46 -0.14
N SER A 39 5.92 -0.96 1.05
CA SER A 39 4.92 -0.78 2.10
C SER A 39 3.83 0.24 1.73
N PRO A 40 4.13 1.44 1.21
CA PRO A 40 3.07 2.34 0.75
C PRO A 40 2.30 1.79 -0.45
N THR A 41 2.89 0.96 -1.33
CA THR A 41 2.12 0.26 -2.38
C THR A 41 1.06 -0.65 -1.77
N VAL A 42 1.41 -1.45 -0.77
CA VAL A 42 0.45 -2.35 -0.10
C VAL A 42 -0.66 -1.56 0.59
N VAL A 43 -0.31 -0.47 1.29
CA VAL A 43 -1.30 0.40 1.95
C VAL A 43 -2.21 1.07 0.91
N ALA A 44 -1.66 1.55 -0.20
CA ALA A 44 -2.46 2.12 -1.29
C ALA A 44 -3.44 1.09 -1.85
N ALA A 45 -2.98 -0.13 -2.13
CA ALA A 45 -3.83 -1.20 -2.63
C ALA A 45 -5.00 -1.49 -1.69
N TYR A 46 -4.74 -1.56 -0.39
CA TYR A 46 -5.78 -1.73 0.63
C TYR A 46 -6.79 -0.57 0.64
N LEU A 47 -6.33 0.68 0.65
CA LEU A 47 -7.23 1.84 0.63
C LEU A 47 -8.10 1.88 -0.64
N MET A 48 -7.54 1.48 -1.78
CA MET A 48 -8.28 1.38 -3.03
C MET A 48 -9.36 0.29 -2.96
N LEU A 49 -8.98 -0.92 -2.56
CA LEU A 49 -9.86 -2.10 -2.59
C LEU A 49 -10.93 -2.08 -1.50
N GLN A 50 -10.59 -1.66 -0.28
CA GLN A 50 -11.49 -1.74 0.88
C GLN A 50 -12.15 -0.41 1.23
N LYS A 51 -11.56 0.72 0.84
CA LYS A 51 -12.08 2.06 1.20
C LYS A 51 -12.53 2.87 -0.01
N GLY A 52 -12.33 2.39 -1.24
CA GLY A 52 -12.75 3.08 -2.47
C GLY A 52 -11.93 4.32 -2.81
N TRP A 53 -10.71 4.43 -2.27
CA TRP A 53 -9.84 5.57 -2.56
C TRP A 53 -9.24 5.46 -3.97
N THR A 54 -8.93 6.60 -4.59
CA THR A 54 -8.10 6.60 -5.79
C THR A 54 -6.63 6.37 -5.42
N LEU A 55 -5.84 5.80 -6.34
CA LEU A 55 -4.40 5.64 -6.14
C LEU A 55 -3.71 6.98 -5.80
N GLN A 56 -4.08 8.05 -6.51
CA GLN A 56 -3.56 9.38 -6.26
C GLN A 56 -3.93 9.89 -4.86
N GLY A 57 -5.18 9.68 -4.42
CA GLY A 57 -5.64 10.07 -3.09
C GLY A 57 -4.90 9.33 -1.98
N ALA A 58 -4.78 8.01 -2.10
CA ALA A 58 -4.06 7.17 -1.13
C ALA A 58 -2.58 7.57 -0.99
N LEU A 59 -1.89 7.73 -2.11
CA LEU A 59 -0.48 8.17 -2.11
C LEU A 59 -0.33 9.62 -1.65
N GLY A 60 -1.28 10.49 -2.00
CA GLY A 60 -1.32 11.87 -1.54
C GLY A 60 -1.38 11.97 -0.02
N GLU A 61 -2.30 11.23 0.61
CA GLU A 61 -2.46 11.23 2.06
C GLU A 61 -1.23 10.68 2.78
N MET A 62 -0.68 9.55 2.30
CA MET A 62 0.57 9.01 2.86
C MET A 62 1.74 9.99 2.75
N ARG A 63 1.83 10.79 1.67
CA ARG A 63 2.89 11.80 1.53
C ARG A 63 2.75 12.97 2.50
N ARG A 64 1.54 13.28 2.99
CA ARG A 64 1.34 14.30 4.03
C ARG A 64 2.03 13.91 5.33
N GLY A 65 1.96 12.63 5.71
CA GLY A 65 2.66 12.09 6.89
C GLY A 65 4.11 11.70 6.62
N ARG A 66 4.44 11.32 5.37
CA ARG A 66 5.76 10.82 4.98
C ARG A 66 6.12 11.23 3.55
N GLY A 67 6.71 12.42 3.40
CA GLY A 67 6.97 13.04 2.09
C GLY A 67 7.81 12.23 1.09
N CYS A 68 8.62 11.27 1.56
CA CYS A 68 9.43 10.41 0.69
C CYS A 68 8.69 9.19 0.11
N VAL A 69 7.38 9.04 0.35
CA VAL A 69 6.57 7.97 -0.26
C VAL A 69 6.57 8.10 -1.79
N ARG A 70 7.13 7.09 -2.45
CA ARG A 70 7.27 7.00 -3.90
C ARG A 70 7.42 5.53 -4.32
N PRO A 71 6.29 4.81 -4.52
CA PRO A 71 6.29 3.52 -5.19
C PRO A 71 7.06 3.57 -6.50
N ASN A 72 7.73 2.46 -6.83
CA ASN A 72 8.35 2.32 -8.15
C ASN A 72 7.26 2.24 -9.25
N GLU A 73 7.62 2.59 -10.49
CA GLU A 73 6.67 2.65 -11.61
C GLU A 73 6.01 1.30 -11.93
N GLY A 74 6.73 0.20 -11.76
CA GLY A 74 6.18 -1.14 -11.96
C GLY A 74 5.03 -1.46 -11.01
N PHE A 75 5.15 -1.03 -9.75
CA PHE A 75 4.09 -1.17 -8.76
C PHE A 75 2.92 -0.23 -9.00
N LEU A 76 3.18 1.00 -9.47
CA LEU A 76 2.11 1.92 -9.84
C LEU A 76 1.25 1.34 -10.97
N ARG A 77 1.87 0.80 -12.02
CA ARG A 77 1.17 0.14 -13.13
C ARG A 77 0.39 -1.11 -12.72
N GLN A 78 0.80 -1.79 -11.65
CA GLN A 78 0.06 -2.95 -11.14
C GLN A 78 -1.15 -2.56 -10.29
N LEU A 79 -1.20 -1.34 -9.76
CA LEU A 79 -2.32 -0.84 -8.96
C LEU A 79 -3.36 -0.04 -9.77
N GLY A 80 -3.01 0.42 -10.96
CA GLY A 80 -3.90 1.17 -11.84
C GLY A 80 -3.45 1.07 -13.29
#